data_AF-A0A3D4QTJ9-F1
#
_entry.id   AF-A0A3D4QTJ9-F1
#
_cell.length_a   1.000
_cell.length_b   1.000
_cell.length_c   1.000
_cell.angle_alpha   90.00
_cell.angle_beta   90.00
_cell.angle_gamma   90.00
#
_symmetry.space_group_name_H-M   'P 1'
#
loop_
_entity.id
_entity.type
_entity.pdbx_description
1 polymer ?
#
loop_
_entity_poly.entity_id
_entity_poly.type
_entity_poly.pdbx_seq_one_letter_code
_entity_poly.pdbx_strand_id
1 'polypeptide(L)'
;GFVHADETPFFWLGDTVWSAPSRATEEEWKEYITYRSSQGFNLIQVNALEQHDSSGDNEQRSPFEETDGIWDMERINPLYFRQLDKTVEAALKVGIYTAMVVLWSSLVPETNPMWDVEKRNLFTADYAAAYAGYLAARYSAYGVIW
;
A
#
# COMPACT_ATOMS: atom_id res chain seq x y z
N GLY A 1 -6.14 -13.02 20.59
CA GLY A 1 -5.15 -11.98 20.25
C GLY A 1 -4.21 -12.53 19.21
N PHE A 2 -3.43 -11.67 18.56
CA PHE A 2 -2.40 -12.12 17.62
C PHE A 2 -1.17 -12.66 18.37
N VAL A 3 -0.45 -13.59 17.76
CA VAL A 3 0.81 -14.15 18.25
C VAL A 3 1.77 -14.30 17.09
N HIS A 4 3.07 -14.23 17.37
CA HIS A 4 4.11 -14.64 16.46
C HIS A 4 4.14 -16.17 16.33
N ALA A 5 4.88 -16.68 15.34
CA ALA A 5 5.03 -18.13 15.14
C ALA A 5 5.71 -18.85 16.32
N ASP A 6 6.46 -18.12 17.15
CA ASP A 6 7.08 -18.60 18.39
C ASP A 6 6.17 -18.44 19.63
N GLU A 7 4.88 -18.18 19.42
CA GLU A 7 3.84 -17.96 20.44
C GLU A 7 3.98 -16.65 21.25
N THR A 8 4.98 -15.80 20.98
CA THR A 8 5.09 -14.49 21.62
C THR A 8 3.85 -13.63 21.28
N PRO A 9 3.17 -13.01 22.26
CA PRO A 9 2.02 -12.16 21.99
C PRO A 9 2.37 -10.97 21.10
N PHE A 10 1.51 -10.70 20.11
CA PHE A 10 1.61 -9.50 19.27
C PHE A 10 0.48 -8.53 19.65
N PHE A 11 0.85 -7.41 20.28
CA PHE A 11 -0.06 -6.30 20.51
C PHE A 11 -0.01 -5.36 19.32
N TRP A 12 -1.12 -5.21 18.61
CA TRP A 12 -1.21 -4.37 17.42
C TRP A 12 -1.25 -2.89 17.81
N LEU A 13 -0.15 -2.16 17.57
CA LEU A 13 -0.09 -0.71 17.69
C LEU A 13 0.23 -0.10 16.33
N GLY A 14 -0.82 0.24 15.60
CA GLY A 14 -0.76 0.68 14.21
C GLY A 14 -0.86 2.19 14.04
N ASP A 15 -0.12 2.74 13.07
CA ASP A 15 -0.32 4.09 12.53
C ASP A 15 -0.95 4.03 11.12
N THR A 16 -1.44 5.16 10.62
CA THR A 16 -2.17 5.27 9.36
C THR A 16 -1.49 6.24 8.40
N VAL A 17 -1.02 5.75 7.26
CA VAL A 17 -0.16 6.52 6.34
C VAL A 17 -0.44 6.10 4.88
N TRP A 18 -1.72 6.12 4.53
CA TRP A 18 -2.30 5.55 3.31
C TRP A 18 -1.56 5.84 2.00
N SER A 19 -1.21 7.10 1.77
CA SER A 19 -0.70 7.59 0.48
C SER A 19 0.82 7.61 0.36
N ALA A 20 1.56 7.40 1.45
CA ALA A 20 3.01 7.56 1.47
C ALA A 20 3.74 6.71 0.42
N PRO A 21 3.37 5.44 0.13
CA PRO A 21 4.07 4.70 -0.91
C PRO A 21 4.05 5.40 -2.28
N SER A 22 2.95 6.09 -2.60
CA SER A 22 2.81 6.83 -3.86
C SER A 22 3.43 8.24 -3.85
N ARG A 23 3.70 8.84 -2.69
CA ARG A 23 4.12 10.26 -2.60
C ARG A 23 5.41 10.53 -1.84
N ALA A 24 5.69 9.80 -0.77
CA ALA A 24 6.84 10.07 0.09
C ALA A 24 8.16 9.82 -0.65
N THR A 25 9.18 10.63 -0.40
CA THR A 25 10.55 10.30 -0.79
C THR A 25 11.10 9.17 0.08
N GLU A 26 12.22 8.58 -0.32
CA GLU A 26 12.90 7.56 0.50
C GLU A 26 13.35 8.14 1.85
N GLU A 27 13.81 9.39 1.85
CA GLU A 27 14.26 10.11 3.04
C GLU A 27 13.09 10.40 4.00
N GLU A 28 11.99 10.95 3.49
CA GLU A 28 10.77 11.21 4.28
C GLU A 28 10.24 9.93 4.90
N TRP A 29 10.19 8.85 4.10
CA TRP A 29 9.74 7.55 4.58
C TRP A 29 10.62 7.02 5.71
N LYS A 30 11.95 7.09 5.54
CA LYS A 30 12.92 6.63 6.52
C LYS A 30 12.83 7.41 7.83
N GLU A 31 12.69 8.73 7.75
CA GLU A 31 12.50 9.59 8.92
C GLU A 31 11.22 9.19 9.66
N TYR A 32 10.10 9.09 8.94
CA TYR A 32 8.81 8.72 9.49
C TYR A 32 8.84 7.36 10.22
N ILE A 33 9.28 6.28 9.55
CA ILE A 33 9.26 4.93 10.15
C ILE A 33 10.21 4.83 11.35
N THR A 34 11.35 5.53 11.32
CA THR A 34 12.30 5.55 12.44
C THR A 34 11.67 6.25 13.64
N TYR A 35 11.00 7.38 13.40
CA TYR A 35 10.29 8.12 14.44
C TYR A 35 9.16 7.27 15.04
N ARG A 36 8.34 6.62 14.21
CA ARG A 36 7.22 5.77 14.70
C ARG A 36 7.69 4.55 15.46
N SER A 37 8.77 3.91 14.98
CA SER A 37 9.41 2.80 15.70
C SER A 37 9.87 3.25 17.09
N SER A 38 10.48 4.44 17.22
CA SER A 38 10.89 5.00 18.52
C SER A 38 9.74 5.28 19.49
N GLN A 39 8.51 5.43 18.97
CA GLN A 39 7.30 5.63 19.76
C GLN A 39 6.58 4.31 20.11
N GLY A 40 7.11 3.18 19.65
CA GLY A 40 6.56 1.85 19.91
C GLY A 40 5.52 1.36 18.91
N PHE A 41 5.23 2.12 17.84
CA PHE A 41 4.40 1.60 16.75
C PHE A 41 5.11 0.41 16.10
N ASN A 42 4.36 -0.65 15.85
CA ASN A 42 4.87 -1.89 15.25
C ASN A 42 4.12 -2.26 13.97
N LEU A 43 3.21 -1.40 13.51
CA LEU A 43 2.46 -1.59 12.30
C LEU A 43 2.11 -0.25 11.64
N ILE A 44 2.06 -0.24 10.32
CA ILE A 44 1.56 0.89 9.51
C ILE A 44 0.52 0.40 8.51
N GLN A 45 -0.50 1.21 8.28
CA GLN A 45 -1.53 0.95 7.28
C GLN A 45 -1.26 1.81 6.04
N VAL A 46 -1.12 1.16 4.88
CA VAL A 46 -0.79 1.81 3.59
C VAL A 46 -1.65 1.24 2.46
N ASN A 47 -1.80 1.98 1.38
CA ASN A 47 -2.39 1.46 0.14
C ASN A 47 -1.31 0.84 -0.76
N ALA A 48 -1.65 -0.28 -1.41
CA ALA A 48 -0.86 -0.86 -2.50
C ALA A 48 -1.00 -0.07 -3.82
N LEU A 49 -2.04 0.77 -3.91
CA LEU A 49 -2.34 1.65 -5.02
C LEU A 49 -2.23 3.11 -4.59
N GLU A 50 -2.12 4.02 -5.54
CA GLU A 50 -2.15 5.44 -5.24
C GLU A 50 -3.57 5.89 -4.80
N GLN A 51 -3.62 6.81 -3.84
CA GLN A 51 -4.87 7.32 -3.27
C GLN A 51 -5.33 8.61 -3.96
N HIS A 52 -6.62 8.69 -4.31
CA HIS A 52 -7.20 9.82 -5.06
C HIS A 52 -7.19 11.16 -4.29
N ASP A 53 -7.44 11.14 -2.98
CA ASP A 53 -7.49 12.31 -2.10
C ASP A 53 -6.15 12.57 -1.39
N SER A 54 -5.05 12.01 -1.90
CA SER A 54 -3.75 12.19 -1.28
C SER A 54 -3.24 13.62 -1.45
N SER A 55 -2.82 14.23 -0.35
CA SER A 55 -2.15 15.52 -0.32
C SER A 55 -0.63 15.38 -0.42
N GLY A 56 0.04 16.44 -0.86
CA GLY A 56 1.50 16.52 -0.92
C GLY A 56 2.01 17.16 -2.21
N ASP A 57 3.16 17.81 -2.12
CA ASP A 57 3.77 18.53 -3.24
C ASP A 57 4.59 17.61 -4.16
N ASN A 58 4.93 16.41 -3.69
CA ASN A 58 5.65 15.41 -4.47
C ASN A 58 4.76 14.85 -5.58
N GLU A 59 5.41 14.55 -6.71
CA GLU A 59 4.80 13.84 -7.84
C GLU A 59 4.19 12.52 -7.36
N GLN A 60 2.93 12.28 -7.75
CA GLN A 60 2.25 11.03 -7.44
C GLN A 60 2.74 9.94 -8.39
N ARG A 61 3.23 8.84 -7.83
CA ARG A 61 3.63 7.68 -8.62
C ARG A 61 2.42 6.78 -8.88
N SER A 62 2.21 6.42 -10.14
CA SER A 62 1.10 5.57 -10.59
C SER A 62 1.50 4.08 -10.66
N PRO A 63 0.66 3.15 -10.17
CA PRO A 63 0.93 1.71 -10.15
C PRO A 63 0.79 1.03 -11.53
N PHE A 64 0.13 1.67 -12.48
CA PHE A 64 -0.05 1.18 -13.85
C PHE A 64 0.48 2.21 -14.84
N GLU A 65 0.74 1.80 -16.08
CA GLU A 65 0.84 2.75 -17.18
C GLU A 65 -0.52 3.45 -17.36
N GLU A 66 -0.50 4.72 -17.75
CA GLU A 66 -1.71 5.52 -17.89
C GLU A 66 -1.71 6.36 -19.16
N THR A 67 -2.91 6.61 -19.68
CA THR A 67 -3.16 7.55 -20.77
C THR A 67 -4.33 8.43 -20.38
N ASP A 68 -4.15 9.75 -20.41
CA ASP A 68 -5.15 10.75 -20.00
C ASP A 68 -5.76 10.51 -18.59
N GLY A 69 -4.94 9.97 -17.67
CA GLY A 69 -5.33 9.67 -16.28
C GLY A 69 -6.11 8.36 -16.10
N ILE A 70 -6.25 7.55 -17.15
CA ILE A 70 -6.89 6.23 -17.11
C ILE A 70 -5.81 5.15 -17.08
N TRP A 71 -5.88 4.23 -16.11
CA TRP A 71 -4.97 3.09 -15.99
C TRP A 71 -5.18 2.04 -17.06
N ASP A 72 -4.09 1.62 -17.71
CA ASP A 72 -4.02 0.34 -18.42
C ASP A 72 -3.73 -0.77 -17.39
N MET A 73 -4.79 -1.43 -16.92
CA MET A 73 -4.72 -2.44 -15.86
C MET A 73 -3.94 -3.70 -16.27
N GLU A 74 -3.63 -3.87 -17.56
CA GLU A 74 -2.79 -4.96 -18.05
C GLU A 74 -1.29 -4.61 -18.02
N ARG A 75 -0.97 -3.33 -17.80
CA ARG A 75 0.40 -2.80 -17.79
C ARG A 75 0.79 -2.25 -16.44
N ILE A 76 1.23 -3.15 -15.58
CA ILE A 76 1.83 -2.79 -14.29
C ILE A 76 3.08 -1.93 -14.50
N ASN A 77 3.21 -0.83 -13.76
CA ASN A 77 4.41 -0.01 -13.72
C ASN A 77 5.46 -0.60 -12.75
N PRO A 78 6.56 -1.22 -13.24
CA PRO A 78 7.51 -1.89 -12.35
C PRO A 78 8.31 -0.91 -11.47
N LEU A 79 8.42 0.36 -11.87
CA LEU A 79 9.11 1.39 -11.07
C LEU A 79 8.36 1.69 -9.78
N TYR A 80 7.03 1.80 -9.85
CA TYR A 80 6.19 2.00 -8.67
C TYR A 80 6.38 0.86 -7.67
N PHE A 81 6.26 -0.39 -8.13
CA PHE A 81 6.37 -1.54 -7.23
C PHE A 81 7.78 -1.74 -6.70
N ARG A 82 8.84 -1.40 -7.45
CA ARG A 82 10.21 -1.35 -6.90
C ARG A 82 10.35 -0.33 -5.76
N GLN A 83 9.66 0.80 -5.84
CA GLN A 83 9.63 1.76 -4.74
C GLN A 83 8.86 1.21 -3.55
N LEU A 84 7.69 0.60 -3.78
CA LEU A 84 6.90 -0.04 -2.74
C LEU A 84 7.68 -1.17 -2.03
N ASP A 85 8.50 -1.94 -2.76
CA ASP A 85 9.40 -2.94 -2.19
C ASP A 85 10.34 -2.31 -1.15
N LYS A 86 10.99 -1.20 -1.50
CA LYS A 86 11.88 -0.48 -0.58
C LYS A 86 11.13 0.05 0.62
N THR A 87 9.92 0.57 0.43
CA THR A 87 9.06 1.08 1.50
C THR A 87 8.72 -0.01 2.51
N VAL A 88 8.26 -1.17 2.06
CA VAL A 88 7.91 -2.33 2.89
C VAL A 88 9.16 -2.89 3.59
N GLU A 89 10.25 -3.07 2.84
CA GLU A 89 11.51 -3.60 3.40
C GLU A 89 12.10 -2.67 4.45
N ALA A 90 12.07 -1.35 4.22
CA ALA A 90 12.58 -0.37 5.18
C ALA A 90 11.76 -0.36 6.48
N ALA A 91 10.42 -0.45 6.40
CA ALA A 91 9.56 -0.54 7.57
C ALA A 91 9.87 -1.79 8.40
N LEU A 92 10.00 -2.95 7.74
CA LEU A 92 10.31 -4.21 8.40
C LEU A 92 11.67 -4.16 9.11
N LYS A 93 12.69 -3.54 8.51
CA LYS A 93 14.03 -3.38 9.10
C LYS A 93 14.03 -2.63 10.43
N VAL A 94 13.04 -1.78 10.69
CA VAL A 94 12.89 -1.06 11.96
C VAL A 94 11.82 -1.66 12.87
N GLY A 95 11.38 -2.90 12.59
CA GLY A 95 10.43 -3.64 13.41
C GLY A 95 8.97 -3.26 13.18
N ILE A 96 8.64 -2.62 12.06
CA ILE A 96 7.28 -2.22 11.71
C ILE A 96 6.74 -3.12 10.59
N TYR A 97 5.63 -3.80 10.86
CA TYR A 97 4.89 -4.55 9.84
C TYR A 97 4.05 -3.62 8.96
N THR A 98 3.83 -4.03 7.71
CA THR A 98 2.95 -3.31 6.80
C THR A 98 1.60 -4.03 6.69
N ALA A 99 0.53 -3.37 7.11
CA ALA A 99 -0.83 -3.74 6.75
C ALA A 99 -1.18 -3.05 5.43
N MET A 100 -1.29 -3.84 4.36
CA MET A 100 -1.39 -3.35 3.01
C MET A 100 -2.81 -3.52 2.48
N VAL A 101 -3.50 -2.40 2.29
CA VAL A 101 -4.81 -2.39 1.63
C VAL A 101 -4.60 -2.62 0.13
N VAL A 102 -5.10 -3.75 -0.36
CA VAL A 102 -4.99 -4.17 -1.77
C VAL A 102 -5.83 -3.27 -2.67
N LEU A 103 -7.12 -3.14 -2.37
CA LEU A 103 -8.07 -2.29 -3.09
C LEU A 103 -8.87 -1.46 -2.09
N TRP A 104 -9.04 -0.18 -2.40
CA TRP A 104 -10.04 0.65 -1.74
C TRP A 104 -11.42 0.36 -2.30
N SER A 105 -12.47 0.50 -1.49
CA SER A 105 -13.85 0.20 -1.91
C SER A 105 -14.35 1.08 -3.06
N SER A 106 -13.73 2.23 -3.33
CA SER A 106 -14.05 3.06 -4.49
C SER A 106 -13.60 2.42 -5.82
N LEU A 107 -12.64 1.51 -5.79
CA LEU A 107 -12.14 0.82 -6.98
C LEU A 107 -12.86 -0.51 -7.24
N VAL A 108 -13.84 -0.86 -6.40
CA VAL A 108 -14.63 -2.08 -6.54
C VAL A 108 -16.02 -1.70 -7.06
N PRO A 109 -16.56 -2.41 -8.07
CA PRO A 109 -17.91 -2.16 -8.57
C PRO A 109 -18.96 -2.24 -7.45
N GLU A 110 -19.94 -1.32 -7.50
CA GLU A 110 -21.15 -1.32 -6.65
C GLU A 110 -20.94 -1.04 -5.14
N THR A 111 -19.71 -0.82 -4.67
CA THR A 111 -19.42 -0.62 -3.23
C THR A 111 -19.40 0.82 -2.77
N ASN A 112 -19.39 1.80 -3.68
CA ASN A 112 -19.43 3.22 -3.32
C ASN A 112 -20.13 4.11 -4.36
N PRO A 113 -21.43 3.89 -4.63
CA PRO A 113 -22.16 4.52 -5.75
C PRO A 113 -22.34 6.05 -5.60
N MET A 114 -22.04 6.60 -4.42
CA MET A 114 -22.15 8.05 -4.15
C MET A 114 -20.83 8.81 -4.32
N TRP A 115 -19.71 8.11 -4.45
CA TRP A 115 -18.40 8.74 -4.61
C TRP A 115 -18.10 8.78 -6.10
N ASP A 116 -17.92 9.97 -6.66
CA ASP A 116 -17.51 10.13 -8.05
C ASP A 116 -16.04 9.73 -8.16
N VAL A 117 -15.81 8.44 -8.44
CA VAL A 117 -14.46 7.88 -8.54
C VAL A 117 -13.91 8.30 -9.90
N GLU A 118 -13.32 9.50 -9.95
CA GLU A 118 -12.87 10.07 -11.22
C GLU A 118 -11.89 9.15 -11.96
N LYS A 119 -12.19 8.93 -13.26
CA LYS A 119 -11.27 8.56 -14.34
C LYS A 119 -10.45 7.26 -14.22
N ARG A 120 -10.69 6.41 -13.22
CA ARG A 120 -9.99 5.11 -13.09
C ARG A 120 -10.88 3.93 -13.44
N ASN A 121 -10.27 2.88 -13.98
CA ASN A 121 -10.96 1.61 -14.20
C ASN A 121 -11.26 0.93 -12.86
N LEU A 122 -12.47 0.37 -12.74
CA LEU A 122 -12.86 -0.45 -11.60
C LEU A 122 -12.29 -1.86 -11.74
N PHE A 123 -11.93 -2.47 -10.62
CA PHE A 123 -11.44 -3.84 -10.55
C PHE A 123 -12.60 -4.83 -10.61
N THR A 124 -12.73 -5.51 -11.74
CA THR A 124 -13.54 -6.75 -11.81
C THR A 124 -12.93 -7.82 -10.91
N ALA A 125 -13.69 -8.88 -10.61
CA ALA A 125 -13.19 -9.99 -9.80
C ALA A 125 -11.91 -10.62 -10.38
N ASP A 126 -11.83 -10.78 -11.70
CA ASP A 126 -10.67 -11.36 -12.37
C ASP A 126 -9.43 -10.47 -12.24
N TYR A 127 -9.58 -9.16 -12.46
CA TYR A 127 -8.48 -8.21 -12.26
C TYR A 127 -8.05 -8.11 -10.80
N ALA A 128 -9.01 -8.12 -9.86
CA ALA A 128 -8.71 -8.12 -8.44
C ALA A 128 -7.92 -9.37 -8.02
N ALA A 129 -8.31 -10.55 -8.52
CA ALA A 129 -7.60 -11.80 -8.24
C ALA A 129 -6.18 -11.80 -8.83
N ALA A 130 -6.02 -11.35 -10.08
CA ALA A 130 -4.72 -11.24 -10.72
C ALA A 130 -3.80 -10.26 -9.96
N TYR A 131 -4.32 -9.09 -9.60
CA TYR A 131 -3.57 -8.07 -8.87
C TYR A 131 -3.21 -8.52 -7.44
N ALA A 132 -4.15 -9.14 -6.71
CA ALA A 132 -3.88 -9.73 -5.40
C ALA A 132 -2.80 -10.82 -5.49
N GLY A 133 -2.86 -11.68 -6.53
CA GLY A 133 -1.82 -12.68 -6.79
C GLY A 133 -0.44 -12.06 -7.04
N TYR A 134 -0.39 -10.96 -7.79
CA TYR A 134 0.86 -10.21 -8.02
C TYR A 134 1.44 -9.63 -6.72
N LEU A 135 0.61 -9.00 -5.90
CA LEU A 135 1.04 -8.48 -4.58
C LEU A 135 1.48 -9.60 -3.64
N ALA A 136 0.73 -10.70 -3.58
CA ALA A 136 1.08 -11.86 -2.75
C ALA A 136 2.42 -12.46 -3.17
N ALA A 137 2.67 -12.63 -4.47
CA ALA A 137 3.94 -13.13 -4.99
C ALA A 137 5.13 -12.23 -4.61
N ARG A 138 4.90 -10.92 -4.50
CA ARG A 138 5.93 -9.93 -4.20
C ARG A 138 6.18 -9.75 -2.70
N TYR A 139 5.12 -9.76 -1.88
CA TYR A 139 5.16 -9.28 -0.50
C TYR A 139 4.96 -10.34 0.58
N SER A 140 4.53 -11.56 0.25
CA SER A 140 4.26 -12.59 1.27
C SER A 140 5.49 -12.97 2.10
N ALA A 141 6.70 -12.82 1.55
CA ALA A 141 7.95 -13.08 2.27
C ALA A 141 8.31 -11.99 3.31
N TYR A 142 7.67 -10.82 3.25
CA TYR A 142 7.94 -9.68 4.14
C TYR A 142 7.03 -9.65 5.37
N GLY A 143 6.15 -10.63 5.55
CA GLY A 143 5.19 -10.63 6.66
C GLY A 143 4.14 -9.52 6.55
N VAL A 144 3.83 -9.07 5.32
CA VAL A 144 2.72 -8.14 5.07
C VAL A 144 1.40 -8.74 5.55
N ILE A 145 0.56 -7.90 6.14
CA ILE A 145 -0.77 -8.23 6.62
C ILE A 145 -1.78 -7.68 5.60
N TRP A 146 -2.76 -8.50 5.20
CA TRP A 146 -3.80 -8.16 4.22
C TRP A 146 -5.14 -7.86 4.89
#